data_AF-A0AAW7W9R7-F1
#
_entry.id   AF-A0AAW7W9R7-F1
#
_cell.length_a   1.000
_cell.length_b   1.000
_cell.length_c   1.000
_cell.angle_alpha   90.00
_cell.angle_beta   90.00
_cell.angle_gamma   90.00
#
_symmetry.space_group_name_H-M   'P 1'
#
loop_
_entity.id
_entity.type
_entity.pdbx_description
1 polymer ?
#
loop_
_entity_poly.entity_id
_entity_poly.type
_entity_poly.pdbx_seq_one_letter_code
_entity_poly.pdbx_strand_id
1 'polypeptide(L)'
;INGSDVKFIGTWEFTATPVPTVTHKAVHEFVSGTPGKELPQEVKALLPADQTDLKDGSQAIPTQPSQTEVKTAEGTWSFKSYDKTSETINGADAHFVGTWEFTPAPIKDSGNNSQPEEGSSQNQNLLPNTGSAVSGLLSIIGLAFASLAAFILRKKD
;
A
#
# COMPACT_ATOMS: atom_id res chain seq x y z
N ILE A 1 41.85 -59.70 27.26
CA ILE A 1 41.79 -58.97 25.98
C ILE A 1 41.68 -57.49 26.38
N ASN A 2 42.78 -56.87 26.82
CA ASN A 2 43.79 -56.15 26.02
C ASN A 2 43.16 -55.14 25.06
N GLY A 3 43.47 -53.85 25.26
CA GLY A 3 42.93 -52.71 24.51
C GLY A 3 43.05 -52.87 23.00
N SER A 4 42.01 -53.42 22.39
CA SER A 4 41.84 -53.44 20.95
C SER A 4 41.09 -52.20 20.53
N ASP A 5 41.73 -51.36 19.73
CA ASP A 5 41.02 -50.38 18.93
C ASP A 5 40.07 -51.12 17.98
N VAL A 6 38.78 -50.82 18.11
CA VAL A 6 37.73 -51.40 17.27
C VAL A 6 37.45 -50.43 16.13
N LYS A 7 37.82 -50.82 14.91
CA LYS A 7 37.56 -50.02 13.70
C LYS A 7 36.16 -50.34 13.17
N PHE A 8 35.23 -49.41 13.34
CA PHE A 8 33.94 -49.47 12.67
C PHE A 8 34.10 -48.88 11.26
N ILE A 9 33.98 -49.74 10.25
CA ILE A 9 33.94 -49.36 8.82
C ILE A 9 32.52 -49.55 8.34
N GLY A 10 31.83 -48.43 8.12
CA GLY A 10 30.50 -48.37 7.54
C GLY A 10 30.43 -47.19 6.56
N THR A 11 29.66 -47.35 5.49
CA THR A 11 29.39 -46.28 4.55
C THR A 11 28.31 -45.39 5.15
N TRP A 12 28.69 -44.20 5.61
CA TRP A 12 27.74 -43.20 6.10
C TRP A 12 27.21 -42.40 4.92
N GLU A 13 25.89 -42.40 4.73
CA GLU A 13 25.24 -41.47 3.81
C GLU A 13 24.81 -40.24 4.61
N PHE A 14 25.40 -39.08 4.31
CA PHE A 14 25.00 -37.82 4.91
C PHE A 14 23.83 -37.25 4.11
N THR A 15 22.61 -37.47 4.57
CA THR A 15 21.45 -36.77 4.02
C THR A 15 21.46 -35.35 4.58
N ALA A 16 21.95 -34.38 3.80
CA ALA A 16 21.86 -32.98 4.19
C ALA A 16 20.37 -32.59 4.31
N THR A 17 19.88 -32.42 5.53
CA THR A 17 18.58 -31.76 5.76
C THR A 17 18.70 -30.33 5.25
N PRO A 18 17.77 -29.84 4.39
CA PRO A 18 17.83 -28.45 3.94
C PRO A 18 17.76 -27.53 5.15
N VAL A 19 18.71 -26.60 5.26
CA VAL A 19 18.67 -25.56 6.28
C VAL A 19 17.42 -24.72 6.01
N PRO A 20 16.52 -24.54 6.99
CA PRO A 20 15.37 -23.66 6.80
C PRO A 20 15.90 -22.27 6.47
N THR A 21 15.65 -21.81 5.25
CA THR A 21 15.99 -20.45 4.86
C THR A 21 14.92 -19.55 5.45
N VAL A 22 15.31 -18.68 6.38
CA VAL A 22 14.40 -17.65 6.88
C VAL A 22 14.12 -16.70 5.74
N THR A 23 12.85 -16.61 5.35
CA THR A 23 12.36 -15.65 4.37
C THR A 23 11.31 -14.75 5.02
N HIS A 24 11.18 -13.57 4.45
CA HIS A 24 10.27 -12.53 4.88
C HIS A 24 9.21 -12.27 3.82
N LYS A 25 8.17 -11.54 4.22
CA LYS A 25 7.13 -11.07 3.31
C LYS A 25 7.03 -9.55 3.27
N ALA A 26 6.41 -9.03 2.23
CA ALA A 26 5.91 -7.68 2.18
C ALA A 26 4.38 -7.72 2.17
N VAL A 27 3.79 -7.07 3.17
CA VAL A 27 2.33 -6.98 3.32
C VAL A 27 1.85 -5.57 3.01
N HIS A 28 0.59 -5.47 2.62
CA HIS A 28 -0.05 -4.22 2.24
C HIS A 28 -1.27 -3.97 3.12
N GLU A 29 -1.53 -2.70 3.43
CA GLU A 29 -2.74 -2.26 4.11
C GLU A 29 -3.30 -1.04 3.38
N PHE A 30 -4.63 -0.90 3.33
CA PHE A 30 -5.27 0.32 2.84
C PHE A 30 -5.96 1.09 3.95
N VAL A 31 -5.75 2.41 3.94
CA VAL A 31 -6.36 3.36 4.87
C VAL A 31 -7.08 4.48 4.11
N SER A 32 -8.08 5.08 4.75
CA SER A 32 -8.73 6.28 4.25
C SER A 32 -7.92 7.52 4.62
N GLY A 33 -7.59 8.32 3.63
CA GLY A 33 -7.05 9.67 3.81
C GLY A 33 -8.12 10.72 4.08
N THR A 34 -9.41 10.36 3.95
CA THR A 34 -10.54 11.29 4.17
C THR A 34 -11.10 11.10 5.59
N PRO A 35 -10.98 12.12 6.49
CA PRO A 35 -11.49 12.02 7.85
C PRO A 35 -12.98 11.69 7.91
N GLY A 36 -13.35 10.78 8.80
CA GLY A 36 -14.75 10.36 8.99
C GLY A 36 -15.32 9.51 7.85
N LYS A 37 -14.50 9.08 6.88
CA LYS A 37 -14.90 8.11 5.84
C LYS A 37 -14.09 6.82 5.97
N GLU A 38 -14.80 5.70 6.00
CA GLU A 38 -14.19 4.36 5.98
C GLU A 38 -14.09 3.82 4.56
N LEU A 39 -13.07 2.99 4.32
CA LEU A 39 -12.90 2.36 3.01
C LEU A 39 -14.00 1.35 2.72
N PRO A 40 -14.67 1.43 1.54
CA PRO A 40 -15.65 0.45 1.14
C PRO A 40 -14.99 -0.91 0.88
N GLN A 41 -15.77 -1.98 0.95
CA GLN A 41 -15.28 -3.34 0.70
C GLN A 41 -14.65 -3.47 -0.69
N GLU A 42 -15.19 -2.77 -1.70
CA GLU A 42 -14.65 -2.75 -3.06
C GLU A 42 -13.19 -2.28 -3.08
N VAL A 43 -12.86 -1.21 -2.35
CA VAL A 43 -11.48 -0.72 -2.22
C VAL A 43 -10.62 -1.72 -1.44
N LYS A 44 -11.14 -2.28 -0.34
CA LYS A 44 -10.41 -3.30 0.46
C LYS A 44 -10.11 -4.57 -0.36
N ALA A 45 -10.95 -4.91 -1.32
CA ALA A 45 -10.76 -6.05 -2.21
C ALA A 45 -9.69 -5.81 -3.30
N LEU A 46 -9.24 -4.56 -3.49
CA LEU A 46 -8.12 -4.23 -4.38
C LEU A 46 -6.75 -4.42 -3.74
N LEU A 47 -6.71 -4.82 -2.46
CA LEU A 47 -5.47 -5.06 -1.75
C LEU A 47 -4.66 -6.13 -2.50
N PRO A 48 -3.41 -5.83 -2.90
CA PRO A 48 -2.59 -6.81 -3.58
C PRO A 48 -2.26 -7.98 -2.66
N ALA A 49 -1.89 -9.11 -3.27
CA ALA A 49 -1.40 -10.24 -2.52
C ALA A 49 -0.01 -9.94 -1.92
N ASP A 50 0.26 -10.53 -0.75
CA ASP A 50 1.56 -10.46 -0.08
C ASP A 50 2.67 -10.97 -1.01
N GLN A 51 3.81 -10.27 -1.00
CA GLN A 51 5.03 -10.78 -1.60
C GLN A 51 5.71 -11.69 -0.59
N THR A 52 6.18 -12.85 -1.04
CA THR A 52 6.81 -13.86 -0.18
C THR A 52 8.22 -14.18 -0.66
N ASP A 53 8.94 -15.00 0.09
CA ASP A 53 10.28 -15.47 -0.24
C ASP A 53 11.33 -14.34 -0.37
N LEU A 54 11.11 -13.23 0.33
CA LEU A 54 12.07 -12.13 0.39
C LEU A 54 13.22 -12.49 1.33
N LYS A 55 14.45 -12.17 0.91
CA LYS A 55 15.66 -12.46 1.69
C LYS A 55 16.09 -11.24 2.49
N ASP A 56 16.76 -11.46 3.61
CA ASP A 56 17.47 -10.39 4.30
C ASP A 56 18.44 -9.65 3.38
N GLY A 57 18.44 -8.33 3.50
CA GLY A 57 19.20 -7.42 2.65
C GLY A 57 18.57 -7.15 1.28
N SER A 58 17.47 -7.81 0.91
CA SER A 58 16.72 -7.48 -0.31
C SER A 58 15.82 -6.26 -0.12
N GLN A 59 15.55 -5.54 -1.22
CA GLN A 59 14.53 -4.49 -1.22
C GLN A 59 13.16 -5.06 -1.58
N ALA A 60 12.18 -4.81 -0.71
CA ALA A 60 10.77 -4.95 -1.00
C ALA A 60 10.25 -3.66 -1.67
N ILE A 61 9.44 -3.79 -2.71
CA ILE A 61 8.79 -2.68 -3.42
C ILE A 61 7.30 -2.94 -3.36
N PRO A 62 6.44 -1.98 -2.97
CA PRO A 62 5.01 -2.25 -2.84
C PRO A 62 4.39 -2.61 -4.20
N THR A 63 3.49 -3.60 -4.19
CA THR A 63 2.69 -3.95 -5.37
C THR A 63 1.55 -2.93 -5.52
N GLN A 64 1.30 -2.42 -6.72
CA GLN A 64 0.14 -1.55 -6.95
C GLN A 64 -1.17 -2.32 -6.84
N PRO A 65 -2.27 -1.70 -6.35
CA PRO A 65 -3.59 -2.31 -6.40
C PRO A 65 -4.00 -2.63 -7.84
N SER A 66 -4.93 -3.57 -7.98
CA SER A 66 -5.49 -3.93 -9.29
C SER A 66 -6.25 -2.78 -9.96
N GLN A 67 -6.72 -1.80 -9.18
CA GLN A 67 -7.32 -0.55 -9.66
C GLN A 67 -6.90 0.60 -8.73
N THR A 68 -6.80 1.81 -9.28
CA THR A 68 -6.47 3.03 -8.51
C THR A 68 -7.65 3.97 -8.37
N GLU A 69 -8.81 3.61 -8.90
CA GLU A 69 -10.05 4.39 -8.81
C GLU A 69 -11.23 3.45 -8.63
N VAL A 70 -12.11 3.73 -7.66
CA VAL A 70 -13.34 2.99 -7.40
C VAL A 70 -14.50 3.97 -7.29
N LYS A 71 -15.55 3.75 -8.08
CA LYS A 71 -16.76 4.60 -8.06
C LYS A 71 -17.84 3.95 -7.23
N THR A 72 -18.33 4.70 -6.25
CA THR A 72 -19.44 4.31 -5.38
C THR A 72 -20.62 5.26 -5.60
N ALA A 73 -21.78 4.95 -5.01
CA ALA A 73 -22.94 5.83 -5.08
C ALA A 73 -22.69 7.21 -4.44
N GLU A 74 -21.85 7.28 -3.41
CA GLU A 74 -21.57 8.52 -2.68
C GLU A 74 -20.49 9.37 -3.38
N GLY A 75 -19.63 8.77 -4.21
CA GLY A 75 -18.49 9.44 -4.79
C GLY A 75 -17.41 8.48 -5.29
N THR A 76 -16.24 9.03 -5.59
CA THR A 76 -15.10 8.31 -6.16
C THR A 76 -13.99 8.21 -5.13
N TRP A 77 -13.48 7.00 -4.92
CA TRP A 77 -12.25 6.73 -4.19
C TRP A 77 -11.08 6.69 -5.16
N SER A 78 -9.99 7.38 -4.84
CA SER A 78 -8.76 7.41 -5.64
C SER A 78 -7.55 7.03 -4.79
N PHE A 79 -6.77 6.07 -5.27
CA PHE A 79 -5.50 5.68 -4.65
C PHE A 79 -4.48 6.79 -4.85
N LYS A 80 -3.87 7.26 -3.76
CA LYS A 80 -2.87 8.34 -3.78
C LYS A 80 -1.47 7.78 -3.93
N SER A 81 -1.02 7.07 -2.90
CA SER A 81 0.29 6.45 -2.85
C SER A 81 0.39 5.53 -1.65
N TYR A 82 1.45 4.74 -1.63
CA TYR A 82 1.96 4.13 -0.40
C TYR A 82 2.72 5.16 0.45
N ASP A 83 2.90 4.84 1.73
CA ASP A 83 3.72 5.58 2.70
C ASP A 83 5.19 5.64 2.29
N LYS A 84 5.67 4.59 1.60
CA LYS A 84 7.04 4.48 1.08
C LYS A 84 7.07 3.74 -0.26
N THR A 85 8.10 4.03 -1.05
CA THR A 85 8.30 3.43 -2.38
C THR A 85 9.12 2.13 -2.35
N SER A 86 9.83 1.88 -1.24
CA SER A 86 10.57 0.64 -0.99
C SER A 86 10.89 0.50 0.50
N GLU A 87 11.20 -0.71 0.93
CA GLU A 87 11.69 -1.03 2.26
C GLU A 87 12.76 -2.12 2.17
N THR A 88 13.84 -2.01 2.95
CA THR A 88 14.87 -3.05 2.98
C THR A 88 14.52 -4.07 4.05
N ILE A 89 14.50 -5.34 3.67
CA ILE A 89 14.26 -6.45 4.61
C ILE A 89 15.49 -6.61 5.49
N ASN A 90 15.31 -6.46 6.81
CA ASN A 90 16.39 -6.56 7.79
C ASN A 90 15.92 -7.34 9.02
N GLY A 91 15.66 -8.64 8.83
CA GLY A 91 15.19 -9.56 9.86
C GLY A 91 13.69 -9.43 10.19
N ALA A 92 12.94 -8.65 9.42
CA ALA A 92 11.51 -8.44 9.61
C ALA A 92 10.79 -8.26 8.27
N ASP A 93 9.49 -8.56 8.29
CA ASP A 93 8.61 -8.33 7.15
C ASP A 93 8.46 -6.84 6.86
N ALA A 94 8.35 -6.51 5.57
CA ALA A 94 8.02 -5.16 5.13
C ALA A 94 6.51 -4.92 5.23
N HIS A 95 6.12 -3.68 5.53
CA HIS A 95 4.72 -3.28 5.59
C HIS A 95 4.50 -1.96 4.87
N PHE A 96 3.62 -1.95 3.88
CA PHE A 96 3.30 -0.77 3.08
C PHE A 96 1.85 -0.35 3.29
N VAL A 97 1.64 0.91 3.65
CA VAL A 97 0.31 1.46 3.90
C VAL A 97 -0.10 2.38 2.75
N GLY A 98 -1.11 1.96 2.00
CA GLY A 98 -1.67 2.67 0.87
C GLY A 98 -2.82 3.58 1.27
N THR A 99 -2.77 4.86 0.87
CA THR A 99 -3.81 5.83 1.19
C THR A 99 -4.77 6.02 0.02
N TRP A 100 -6.07 5.94 0.32
CA TRP A 100 -7.15 6.26 -0.62
C TRP A 100 -7.89 7.53 -0.17
N GLU A 101 -8.14 8.44 -1.10
CA GLU A 101 -8.93 9.66 -0.85
C GLU A 101 -10.31 9.53 -1.48
N PHE A 102 -11.33 9.98 -0.77
CA PHE A 102 -12.70 10.05 -1.25
C PHE A 102 -13.04 11.45 -1.76
N THR A 103 -13.59 11.52 -2.98
CA THR A 103 -14.18 12.72 -3.57
C THR A 103 -15.69 12.48 -3.73
N PRO A 104 -16.56 13.26 -3.06
CA PRO A 104 -18.00 13.08 -3.17
C PRO A 104 -18.49 13.30 -4.60
N ALA A 105 -19.54 12.59 -4.99
CA ALA A 105 -20.20 12.80 -6.27
C ALA A 105 -20.79 14.22 -6.32
N PRO A 106 -20.77 14.89 -7.48
CA PRO A 106 -21.39 16.20 -7.61
C PRO A 106 -22.89 16.08 -7.32
N ILE A 107 -23.35 16.84 -6.32
CA ILE A 107 -24.77 16.96 -5.98
C ILE A 107 -25.46 17.62 -7.17
N LYS A 108 -26.36 16.88 -7.84
CA LYS A 108 -27.26 17.47 -8.83
C LYS A 108 -28.36 18.19 -8.06
N ASP A 109 -28.15 19.44 -7.73
CA ASP A 109 -29.21 20.29 -7.19
C ASP A 109 -30.31 20.47 -8.24
N SER A 110 -31.37 19.68 -8.13
CA SER A 110 -32.71 20.18 -8.39
C SER A 110 -33.06 21.02 -7.16
N GLY A 111 -33.04 22.33 -7.35
CA GLY A 111 -32.90 23.30 -6.26
C GLY A 111 -33.87 23.10 -5.10
N ASN A 112 -33.31 23.11 -3.88
CA ASN A 112 -33.94 23.69 -2.71
C ASN A 112 -32.86 24.14 -1.72
N ASN A 113 -32.88 25.44 -1.44
CA ASN A 113 -32.08 26.10 -0.43
C ASN A 113 -32.33 25.50 0.96
N SER A 114 -31.35 24.81 1.55
CA SER A 114 -31.11 24.72 3.00
C SER A 114 -29.75 24.06 3.28
N GLN A 115 -28.74 24.92 3.53
CA GLN A 115 -27.63 24.79 4.48
C GLN A 115 -26.72 23.54 4.44
N PRO A 116 -25.38 23.68 4.31
CA PRO A 116 -24.46 22.55 4.46
C PRO A 116 -24.36 22.16 5.94
N GLU A 117 -24.75 20.94 6.29
CA GLU A 117 -24.34 20.34 7.56
C GLU A 117 -22.89 19.83 7.42
N GLU A 118 -21.94 20.73 7.73
CA GLU A 118 -20.56 20.37 8.00
C GLU A 118 -20.43 19.75 9.40
N GLY A 119 -19.68 18.64 9.46
CA GLY A 119 -18.80 18.23 10.56
C GLY A 119 -19.23 18.53 11.99
N SER A 120 -19.50 17.47 12.76
CA SER A 120 -19.55 17.57 14.21
C SER A 120 -18.21 18.06 14.79
N SER A 121 -18.25 19.29 15.30
CA SER A 121 -17.44 19.90 16.36
C SER A 121 -15.99 20.30 16.06
N GLN A 122 -15.76 21.62 15.99
CA GLN A 122 -15.11 22.32 17.10
C GLN A 122 -15.37 23.84 17.11
N ASN A 123 -15.76 24.31 18.28
CA ASN A 123 -16.09 25.68 18.67
C ASN A 123 -14.84 26.59 18.72
N GLN A 124 -14.90 27.79 18.11
CA GLN A 124 -14.38 29.03 18.70
C GLN A 124 -14.78 30.29 17.89
N ASN A 125 -15.44 31.22 18.58
CA ASN A 125 -15.90 32.53 18.12
C ASN A 125 -14.75 33.43 17.60
N LEU A 126 -14.97 34.10 16.46
CA LEU A 126 -14.62 35.52 16.17
C LEU A 126 -15.29 35.94 14.83
N LEU A 127 -15.79 37.18 14.77
CA LEU A 127 -16.76 37.73 13.78
C LEU A 127 -16.31 37.67 12.29
N PRO A 128 -17.26 37.65 11.33
CA PRO A 128 -16.97 37.67 9.89
C PRO A 128 -16.60 39.09 9.42
N ASN A 129 -15.46 39.22 8.73
CA ASN A 129 -15.23 40.35 7.83
C ASN A 129 -15.23 39.86 6.37
N THR A 130 -15.92 40.62 5.55
CA THR A 130 -16.20 40.37 4.13
C THR A 130 -14.99 40.67 3.27
N GLY A 131 -14.66 39.79 2.33
CA GLY A 131 -13.65 40.06 1.31
C GLY A 131 -13.61 39.00 0.22
N SER A 132 -14.36 39.24 -0.85
CA SER A 132 -14.03 38.92 -2.25
C SER A 132 -13.03 37.79 -2.53
N ALA A 133 -13.51 36.69 -3.15
CA ALA A 133 -12.90 36.13 -4.36
C ALA A 133 -13.78 35.01 -4.94
N VAL A 134 -14.43 35.30 -6.07
CA VAL A 134 -14.65 34.29 -7.11
C VAL A 134 -13.25 33.82 -7.55
N SER A 135 -12.84 32.64 -7.10
CA SER A 135 -11.71 31.92 -7.70
C SER A 135 -12.26 30.87 -8.65
N GLY A 136 -12.56 31.33 -9.86
CA GLY A 136 -12.45 30.49 -11.03
C GLY A 136 -10.97 30.30 -11.39
N LEU A 137 -10.68 29.12 -11.95
CA LEU A 137 -9.50 28.71 -12.74
C LEU A 137 -8.30 28.07 -12.01
N LEU A 138 -7.94 26.90 -12.57
CA LEU A 138 -6.66 26.17 -12.57
C LEU A 138 -6.41 25.13 -11.46
N SER A 139 -6.75 23.89 -11.78
CA SER A 139 -5.74 22.81 -11.73
C SER A 139 -5.97 21.79 -12.83
N ILE A 140 -5.51 22.14 -14.04
CA ILE A 140 -4.97 21.14 -14.97
C ILE A 140 -3.62 20.66 -14.43
N ILE A 141 -3.62 19.95 -13.29
CA ILE A 141 -2.41 19.25 -12.87
C ILE A 141 -2.37 17.95 -13.66
N GLY A 142 -1.82 18.05 -14.87
CA GLY A 142 -1.23 16.89 -15.51
C GLY A 142 -0.09 16.39 -14.65
N LEU A 143 -0.26 15.23 -14.03
CA LEU A 143 0.85 14.39 -13.59
C LEU A 143 1.18 13.45 -14.74
N ALA A 144 2.00 13.96 -15.64
CA ALA A 144 2.73 13.10 -16.56
C ALA A 144 3.97 12.55 -15.83
N PHE A 145 4.26 11.28 -16.12
CA PHE A 145 5.53 10.56 -15.97
C PHE A 145 5.88 9.94 -14.60
N ALA A 146 5.97 8.61 -14.58
CA ALA A 146 7.24 7.95 -14.86
C ALA A 146 7.01 6.52 -15.37
N SER A 147 7.30 6.28 -16.63
CA SER A 147 7.73 4.96 -17.07
C SER A 147 9.00 4.61 -16.29
N LEU A 148 9.02 3.48 -15.57
CA LEU A 148 10.29 2.85 -15.24
C LEU A 148 10.44 1.58 -16.07
N ALA A 149 11.57 1.56 -16.77
CA ALA A 149 11.95 0.65 -17.82
C ALA A 149 12.03 -0.82 -17.39
N ALA A 150 11.87 -1.68 -18.39
CA ALA A 150 12.15 -3.11 -18.34
C ALA A 150 13.62 -3.40 -18.02
N PHE A 151 13.85 -4.33 -17.09
CA PHE A 151 14.98 -5.26 -17.04
C PHE A 151 14.58 -6.29 -15.96
N ILE A 152 14.30 -7.56 -16.23
CA ILE A 152 15.32 -8.61 -16.37
C ILE A 152 14.67 -9.78 -17.13
N LEU A 153 15.12 -10.03 -18.36
CA LEU A 153 15.06 -11.38 -18.93
C LEU A 153 16.48 -11.80 -19.31
N ARG A 154 17.11 -12.45 -18.33
CA ARG A 154 17.90 -13.69 -18.46
C ARG A 154 18.83 -13.80 -19.68
N LYS A 155 20.10 -13.48 -19.45
CA LYS A 155 21.22 -14.11 -20.16
C LYS A 155 21.62 -15.39 -19.43
N LYS A 156 21.39 -16.54 -20.07
CA LYS A 156 21.94 -17.88 -19.74
C LYS A 156 21.50 -18.83 -20.87
N ASP A 157 22.33 -19.44 -21.69
CA ASP A 157 23.78 -19.57 -21.84
C ASP A 157 24.10 -19.40 -23.35
#